data_AF-A0A8D8CT71-F1
#
_entry.id   AF-A0A8D8CT71-F1
#
_cell.length_a   1.000
_cell.length_b   1.000
_cell.length_c   1.000
_cell.angle_alpha   90.00
_cell.angle_beta   90.00
_cell.angle_gamma   90.00
#
_symmetry.space_group_name_H-M   'P 1'
#
loop_
_entity.id
_entity.type
_entity.pdbx_description
1 polymer ?
#
loop_
_entity_poly.entity_id
_entity_poly.type
_entity_poly.pdbx_seq_one_letter_code
_entity_poly.pdbx_strand_id
1 'polypeptide(L)'
;MRKFNDLKLVNPRLKTLVAVGGWNEGSQKFSTVAQSPALRLRFAKDAAEFCERMGFDGLDVDWEYPGQRDGDPSVDRENFVELLSDLKQEFSNRGLLLTAAVAAAENSAAISYNISGISTHLDFINLMAYDLHGPWESVTGHNSPLFAGLNDKTEVQRQLNVHASVSYWLRQGAPAEKLNLGVAFYGRSFTLRNVGDNGIGAPAGGPGHAGPYTYESGFLGYNEICEKLQFEKWNHCWDNEQQVPYAYSANQWVGYDDPESVTLKANFIKRYGLAGSMVWSIETDDFHGKCGEKFALLSTLNKGLEHDEVTTTTTNEPTTISTSTHHPESTSTTEEGTTSIWTSTSTTTEEPGPIKCFETGYFRDPEDCSKFYFCEGATLHSFQCPAGLYFDLSILSCNYPERVEC
;
A
#
# COMPACT_ATOMS: atom_id res chain seq x y z
N MET A 1 -6.74 7.44 -11.63
CA MET A 1 -7.30 6.33 -12.44
C MET A 1 -6.34 5.99 -13.58
N ARG A 2 -6.51 6.40 -14.86
CA ARG A 2 -5.58 6.02 -15.96
C ARG A 2 -4.09 6.09 -15.58
N LYS A 3 -3.55 7.28 -15.29
CA LYS A 3 -2.14 7.49 -14.84
C LYS A 3 -1.64 6.61 -13.67
N PHE A 4 -2.54 6.04 -12.87
CA PHE A 4 -2.19 5.12 -11.77
C PHE A 4 -2.15 3.67 -12.26
N ASN A 5 -3.10 3.27 -13.10
CA ASN A 5 -3.13 1.94 -13.72
C ASN A 5 -2.03 1.80 -14.80
N ASP A 6 -1.61 2.91 -15.42
CA ASP A 6 -0.47 3.00 -16.34
C ASP A 6 0.87 2.65 -15.66
N LEU A 7 0.98 2.67 -14.32
CA LEU A 7 2.16 2.18 -13.58
C LEU A 7 2.44 0.68 -13.85
N LYS A 8 1.43 -0.08 -14.27
CA LYS A 8 1.58 -1.48 -14.69
C LYS A 8 2.36 -1.64 -16.01
N LEU A 9 2.55 -0.57 -16.77
CA LEU A 9 3.46 -0.55 -17.92
C LEU A 9 4.94 -0.53 -17.47
N VAL A 10 5.23 0.06 -16.31
CA VAL A 10 6.58 0.08 -15.70
C VAL A 10 6.85 -1.21 -14.92
N ASN A 11 5.84 -1.74 -14.22
CA ASN A 11 5.91 -3.02 -13.52
C ASN A 11 4.71 -3.91 -13.86
N PRO A 12 4.81 -4.81 -14.85
CA PRO A 12 3.71 -5.71 -15.23
C PRO A 12 3.25 -6.71 -14.16
N ARG A 13 3.97 -6.82 -13.02
CA ARG A 13 3.54 -7.61 -11.85
C ARG A 13 2.70 -6.80 -10.86
N LEU A 14 2.66 -5.47 -10.97
CA LEU A 14 1.88 -4.60 -10.10
C LEU A 14 0.38 -4.89 -10.28
N LYS A 15 -0.35 -4.85 -9.16
CA LYS A 15 -1.81 -4.91 -9.14
C LYS A 15 -2.36 -3.61 -8.57
N THR A 16 -3.31 -3.03 -9.28
CA THR A 16 -3.94 -1.75 -8.94
C THR A 16 -5.41 -2.01 -8.65
N LEU A 17 -5.80 -1.91 -7.38
CA LEU A 17 -7.20 -1.97 -6.95
C LEU A 17 -7.77 -0.54 -6.83
N VAL A 18 -9.10 -0.44 -6.74
CA VAL A 18 -9.79 0.80 -6.35
C VAL A 18 -10.49 0.58 -5.01
N ALA A 19 -10.33 1.51 -4.07
CA ALA A 19 -11.05 1.48 -2.80
C ALA A 19 -12.43 2.13 -2.92
N VAL A 20 -13.41 1.64 -2.16
CA VAL A 20 -14.74 2.26 -2.02
C VAL A 20 -15.13 2.38 -0.55
N GLY A 21 -15.45 3.61 -0.12
CA GLY A 21 -15.81 3.93 1.25
C GLY A 21 -14.87 4.95 1.89
N GLY A 22 -14.28 4.59 3.02
CA GLY A 22 -13.49 5.44 3.90
C GLY A 22 -14.34 6.34 4.79
N TRP A 23 -13.74 6.83 5.87
CA TRP A 23 -14.38 7.52 6.99
C TRP A 23 -15.43 8.56 6.59
N ASN A 24 -15.17 9.36 5.56
CA ASN A 24 -16.05 10.45 5.12
C ASN A 24 -17.31 10.00 4.36
N GLU A 25 -17.38 8.76 3.86
CA GLU A 25 -18.55 8.26 3.11
C GLU A 25 -19.72 7.82 4.00
N GLY A 26 -19.42 7.47 5.27
CA GLY A 26 -20.41 7.03 6.26
C GLY A 26 -20.79 5.56 6.15
N SER A 27 -21.69 5.11 7.02
CA SER A 27 -22.09 3.70 7.15
C SER A 27 -23.47 3.41 6.54
N GLN A 28 -24.38 4.39 6.53
CA GLN A 28 -25.78 4.23 6.10
C GLN A 28 -25.95 3.70 4.68
N LYS A 29 -25.14 4.17 3.72
CA LYS A 29 -25.25 3.72 2.31
C LYS A 29 -24.84 2.26 2.16
N PHE A 30 -23.75 1.85 2.81
CA PHE A 30 -23.31 0.46 2.83
C PHE A 30 -24.34 -0.44 3.51
N SER A 31 -24.85 -0.07 4.69
CA SER A 31 -25.90 -0.81 5.39
C SER A 31 -27.15 -0.99 4.50
N THR A 32 -27.59 0.08 3.83
CA THR A 32 -28.73 0.05 2.89
C THR A 32 -28.51 -0.91 1.72
N VAL A 33 -27.30 -0.95 1.15
CA VAL A 33 -26.95 -1.89 0.07
C VAL A 33 -26.85 -3.32 0.60
N ALA A 34 -26.15 -3.54 1.71
CA ALA A 34 -25.87 -4.84 2.29
C ALA A 34 -27.14 -5.55 2.81
N GLN A 35 -28.12 -4.80 3.32
CA GLN A 35 -29.40 -5.35 3.78
C GLN A 35 -30.29 -5.88 2.62
N SER A 36 -30.05 -5.46 1.37
CA SER A 36 -30.91 -5.79 0.23
C SER A 36 -30.18 -6.63 -0.83
N PRO A 37 -30.48 -7.94 -0.97
CA PRO A 37 -29.83 -8.81 -1.97
C PRO A 37 -29.91 -8.27 -3.41
N ALA A 38 -31.00 -7.58 -3.75
CA ALA A 38 -31.15 -6.94 -5.06
C ALA A 38 -30.19 -5.74 -5.27
N LEU A 39 -29.84 -5.02 -4.20
CA LEU A 39 -28.84 -3.95 -4.25
C LEU A 39 -27.41 -4.51 -4.19
N ARG A 40 -27.14 -5.55 -3.38
CA ARG A 40 -25.83 -6.21 -3.33
C ARG A 40 -25.41 -6.78 -4.67
N LEU A 41 -26.26 -7.60 -5.30
CA LEU A 41 -26.00 -8.17 -6.63
C LEU A 41 -25.82 -7.08 -7.69
N ARG A 42 -26.59 -5.98 -7.60
CA ARG A 42 -26.45 -4.84 -8.52
C ARG A 42 -25.13 -4.09 -8.31
N PHE A 43 -24.74 -3.85 -7.06
CA PHE A 43 -23.48 -3.21 -6.70
C PHE A 43 -22.27 -4.07 -7.11
N ALA A 44 -22.31 -5.38 -6.84
CA ALA A 44 -21.26 -6.31 -7.23
C ALA A 44 -20.99 -6.28 -8.74
N LYS A 45 -22.05 -6.32 -9.54
CA LYS A 45 -21.96 -6.18 -11.00
C LYS A 45 -21.43 -4.80 -11.43
N ASP A 46 -22.02 -3.71 -10.93
CA ASP A 46 -21.63 -2.35 -11.33
C ASP A 46 -20.16 -2.03 -10.93
N ALA A 47 -19.69 -2.57 -9.81
CA ALA A 47 -18.30 -2.47 -9.35
C ALA A 47 -17.33 -3.30 -10.21
N ALA A 48 -17.70 -4.52 -10.60
CA ALA A 48 -16.90 -5.34 -11.51
C ALA A 48 -16.76 -4.69 -12.89
N GLU A 49 -17.89 -4.23 -13.47
CA GLU A 49 -17.88 -3.49 -14.75
C GLU A 49 -17.12 -2.16 -14.65
N PHE A 50 -17.06 -1.52 -13.47
CA PHE A 50 -16.21 -0.35 -13.22
C PHE A 50 -14.72 -0.72 -13.22
N CYS A 51 -14.32 -1.81 -12.55
CA CYS A 51 -12.93 -2.25 -12.51
C CYS A 51 -12.40 -2.55 -13.91
N GLU A 52 -13.13 -3.35 -14.70
CA GLU A 52 -12.81 -3.67 -16.10
C GLU A 52 -12.69 -2.40 -16.96
N ARG A 53 -13.69 -1.52 -16.92
CA ARG A 53 -13.75 -0.29 -17.73
C ARG A 53 -12.65 0.72 -17.41
N MET A 54 -12.15 0.73 -16.17
CA MET A 54 -11.12 1.66 -15.71
C MET A 54 -9.72 1.03 -15.66
N GLY A 55 -9.60 -0.28 -15.89
CA GLY A 55 -8.32 -1.02 -15.91
C GLY A 55 -7.77 -1.40 -14.52
N PHE A 56 -8.62 -1.46 -13.50
CA PHE A 56 -8.25 -1.96 -12.17
C PHE A 56 -8.30 -3.50 -12.12
N ASP A 57 -7.43 -4.10 -11.32
CA ASP A 57 -7.35 -5.56 -11.11
C ASP A 57 -8.29 -6.04 -9.99
N GLY A 58 -9.04 -5.14 -9.34
CA GLY A 58 -9.92 -5.48 -8.22
C GLY A 58 -10.47 -4.29 -7.43
N LEU A 59 -11.19 -4.61 -6.37
CA LEU A 59 -11.88 -3.68 -5.46
C LEU A 59 -11.43 -3.93 -4.02
N ASP A 60 -11.12 -2.85 -3.29
CA ASP A 60 -10.99 -2.87 -1.83
C ASP A 60 -12.25 -2.24 -1.21
N VAL A 61 -12.89 -2.93 -0.26
CA VAL A 61 -14.09 -2.45 0.41
C VAL A 61 -13.73 -1.87 1.78
N ASP A 62 -13.86 -0.55 1.91
CA ASP A 62 -13.47 0.23 3.09
C ASP A 62 -14.71 0.78 3.78
N TRP A 63 -15.56 -0.11 4.29
CA TRP A 63 -16.75 0.29 5.04
C TRP A 63 -16.35 0.62 6.48
N GLU A 64 -16.47 1.89 6.87
CA GLU A 64 -16.09 2.40 8.21
C GLU A 64 -17.29 2.80 9.10
N TYR A 65 -17.92 1.90 9.87
CA TYR A 65 -17.77 0.44 9.94
C TYR A 65 -19.15 -0.24 9.95
N PRO A 66 -19.29 -1.51 9.52
CA PRO A 66 -20.53 -2.27 9.62
C PRO A 66 -21.12 -2.21 11.03
N GLY A 67 -22.38 -1.81 11.16
CA GLY A 67 -23.07 -1.74 12.45
C GLY A 67 -22.60 -0.62 13.38
N GLN A 68 -21.77 0.31 12.90
CA GLN A 68 -21.30 1.46 13.65
C GLN A 68 -21.75 2.77 12.99
N ARG A 69 -21.64 3.88 13.75
CA ARG A 69 -22.05 5.25 13.36
C ARG A 69 -23.53 5.32 12.95
N ASP A 70 -23.78 5.31 11.65
CA ASP A 70 -25.08 5.46 10.98
C ASP A 70 -25.55 4.16 10.28
N GLY A 71 -24.89 3.03 10.54
CA GLY A 71 -25.31 1.68 10.16
C GLY A 71 -26.15 0.96 11.25
N ASP A 72 -26.50 -0.30 11.00
CA ASP A 72 -27.37 -1.13 11.85
C ASP A 72 -26.62 -2.29 12.52
N PRO A 73 -26.28 -2.19 13.82
CA PRO A 73 -25.55 -3.25 14.56
C PRO A 73 -26.32 -4.57 14.71
N SER A 74 -27.62 -4.62 14.37
CA SER A 74 -28.41 -5.85 14.46
C SER A 74 -28.28 -6.76 13.24
N VAL A 75 -27.80 -6.23 12.09
CA VAL A 75 -27.73 -6.99 10.83
C VAL A 75 -26.45 -6.78 10.00
N ASP A 76 -25.80 -5.63 10.09
CA ASP A 76 -24.68 -5.28 9.19
C ASP A 76 -23.52 -6.27 9.24
N ARG A 77 -23.23 -6.83 10.43
CA ARG A 77 -22.14 -7.79 10.67
C ARG A 77 -22.21 -9.03 9.77
N GLU A 78 -23.42 -9.54 9.52
CA GLU A 78 -23.65 -10.70 8.65
C GLU A 78 -23.98 -10.27 7.21
N ASN A 79 -24.69 -9.15 7.04
CA ASN A 79 -24.92 -8.55 5.72
C ASN A 79 -23.61 -8.20 4.99
N PHE A 80 -22.53 -7.91 5.71
CA PHE A 80 -21.21 -7.67 5.13
C PHE A 80 -20.56 -8.96 4.60
N VAL A 81 -20.76 -10.11 5.25
CA VAL A 81 -20.36 -11.42 4.70
C VAL A 81 -21.09 -11.69 3.40
N GLU A 82 -22.40 -11.47 3.39
CA GLU A 82 -23.26 -11.62 2.21
C GLU A 82 -22.86 -10.68 1.06
N LEU A 83 -22.50 -9.43 1.36
CA LEU A 83 -22.01 -8.46 0.38
C LEU A 83 -20.68 -8.91 -0.24
N LEU A 84 -19.75 -9.41 0.56
CA LEU A 84 -18.48 -9.95 0.06
C LEU A 84 -18.68 -11.27 -0.70
N SER A 85 -19.69 -12.07 -0.37
CA SER A 85 -20.09 -13.27 -1.13
C SER A 85 -20.59 -12.92 -2.53
N ASP A 86 -21.55 -11.99 -2.63
CA ASP A 86 -22.10 -11.50 -3.92
C ASP A 86 -21.01 -10.84 -4.77
N LEU A 87 -20.13 -10.03 -4.16
CA LEU A 87 -18.94 -9.47 -4.81
C LEU A 87 -18.00 -10.56 -5.32
N LYS A 88 -17.62 -11.54 -4.48
CA LYS A 88 -16.66 -12.57 -4.87
C LYS A 88 -17.20 -13.47 -5.99
N GLN A 89 -18.51 -13.69 -6.07
CA GLN A 89 -19.14 -14.41 -7.17
C GLN A 89 -18.97 -13.68 -8.51
N GLU A 90 -19.27 -12.38 -8.60
CA GLU A 90 -19.05 -11.59 -9.82
C GLU A 90 -17.56 -11.47 -10.17
N PHE A 91 -16.71 -11.22 -9.18
CA PHE A 91 -15.29 -10.91 -9.37
C PHE A 91 -14.46 -12.13 -9.80
N SER A 92 -14.73 -13.31 -9.23
CA SER A 92 -13.97 -14.54 -9.55
C SER A 92 -14.12 -14.96 -11.01
N ASN A 93 -15.30 -14.75 -11.61
CA ASN A 93 -15.57 -15.03 -13.02
C ASN A 93 -14.79 -14.12 -14.00
N ARG A 94 -14.22 -13.02 -13.49
CA ARG A 94 -13.55 -11.96 -14.26
C ARG A 94 -12.05 -11.87 -13.95
N GLY A 95 -11.55 -12.70 -13.02
CA GLY A 95 -10.16 -12.65 -12.54
C GLY A 95 -9.84 -11.41 -11.68
N LEU A 96 -10.85 -10.76 -11.11
CA LEU A 96 -10.70 -9.59 -10.26
C LEU A 96 -10.44 -9.99 -8.79
N LEU A 97 -9.56 -9.23 -8.13
CA LEU A 97 -9.29 -9.32 -6.70
C LEU A 97 -10.38 -8.62 -5.87
N LEU A 98 -10.70 -9.18 -4.71
CA LEU A 98 -11.59 -8.57 -3.72
C LEU A 98 -10.88 -8.53 -2.37
N THR A 99 -10.72 -7.33 -1.83
CA THR A 99 -10.05 -7.08 -0.54
C THR A 99 -10.90 -6.16 0.33
N ALA A 100 -10.54 -5.99 1.60
CA ALA A 100 -11.20 -5.02 2.48
C ALA A 100 -10.23 -4.43 3.50
N ALA A 101 -10.33 -3.12 3.71
CA ALA A 101 -9.80 -2.45 4.88
C ALA A 101 -10.71 -2.70 6.10
N VAL A 102 -10.13 -3.02 7.25
CA VAL A 102 -10.89 -3.47 8.44
C VAL A 102 -10.32 -2.93 9.74
N ALA A 103 -11.21 -2.59 10.68
CA ALA A 103 -10.85 -2.07 12.00
C ALA A 103 -10.06 -3.10 12.83
N ALA A 104 -8.93 -2.68 13.41
CA ALA A 104 -8.04 -3.58 14.12
C ALA A 104 -8.38 -3.82 15.60
N ALA A 105 -8.97 -2.84 16.29
CA ALA A 105 -9.25 -2.96 17.72
C ALA A 105 -10.40 -3.95 18.01
N GLU A 106 -10.23 -4.83 19.00
CA GLU A 106 -11.17 -5.92 19.34
C GLU A 106 -12.60 -5.41 19.63
N ASN A 107 -12.73 -4.27 20.31
CA ASN A 107 -14.01 -3.62 20.60
C ASN A 107 -14.79 -3.15 19.36
N SER A 108 -14.10 -2.76 18.28
CA SER A 108 -14.69 -2.34 17.01
C SER A 108 -14.96 -3.57 16.12
N ALA A 109 -13.96 -4.44 15.99
CA ALA A 109 -14.03 -5.62 15.14
C ALA A 109 -15.10 -6.63 15.59
N ALA A 110 -15.33 -6.78 16.90
CA ALA A 110 -16.38 -7.64 17.45
C ALA A 110 -17.81 -7.21 17.05
N ILE A 111 -18.05 -5.90 16.88
CA ILE A 111 -19.33 -5.35 16.42
C ILE A 111 -19.48 -5.60 14.92
N SER A 112 -18.44 -5.29 14.14
CA SER A 112 -18.56 -5.16 12.69
C SER A 112 -18.35 -6.43 11.89
N TYR A 113 -17.61 -7.43 12.40
CA TYR A 113 -17.15 -8.54 11.55
C TYR A 113 -17.47 -9.93 12.10
N ASN A 114 -18.09 -10.75 11.25
CA ASN A 114 -17.93 -12.20 11.28
C ASN A 114 -16.61 -12.55 10.55
N ILE A 115 -15.50 -12.51 11.30
CA ILE A 115 -14.13 -12.54 10.76
C ILE A 115 -13.86 -13.80 9.93
N SER A 116 -14.23 -14.98 10.43
CA SER A 116 -14.11 -16.22 9.66
C SER A 116 -14.98 -16.22 8.39
N GLY A 117 -16.19 -15.63 8.45
CA GLY A 117 -17.09 -15.51 7.30
C GLY A 117 -16.48 -14.67 6.18
N ILE A 118 -16.10 -13.41 6.47
CA ILE A 118 -15.50 -12.51 5.46
C ILE A 118 -14.18 -13.07 4.89
N SER A 119 -13.40 -13.78 5.71
CA SER A 119 -12.14 -14.42 5.29
C SER A 119 -12.31 -15.51 4.22
N THR A 120 -13.50 -16.06 4.04
CA THR A 120 -13.78 -17.02 2.94
C THR A 120 -13.87 -16.33 1.57
N HIS A 121 -14.31 -15.07 1.53
CA HIS A 121 -14.60 -14.34 0.30
C HIS A 121 -13.46 -13.42 -0.15
N LEU A 122 -12.76 -12.80 0.79
CA LEU A 122 -11.64 -11.89 0.52
C LEU A 122 -10.40 -12.66 0.03
N ASP A 123 -9.67 -12.10 -0.92
CA ASP A 123 -8.35 -12.62 -1.34
C ASP A 123 -7.29 -12.29 -0.27
N PHE A 124 -7.31 -11.06 0.24
CA PHE A 124 -6.57 -10.65 1.44
C PHE A 124 -7.29 -9.53 2.22
N ILE A 125 -6.87 -9.33 3.46
CA ILE A 125 -7.51 -8.48 4.49
C ILE A 125 -6.49 -7.41 4.91
N ASN A 126 -6.87 -6.13 4.83
CA ASN A 126 -6.00 -4.99 5.14
C ASN A 126 -6.32 -4.48 6.56
N LEU A 127 -5.60 -4.98 7.57
CA LEU A 127 -5.86 -4.68 8.97
C LEU A 127 -5.38 -3.27 9.34
N MET A 128 -6.30 -2.33 9.61
CA MET A 128 -5.98 -0.95 9.96
C MET A 128 -5.48 -0.83 11.41
N ALA A 129 -4.25 -1.28 11.66
CA ALA A 129 -3.63 -1.38 12.98
C ALA A 129 -3.00 -0.07 13.47
N TYR A 130 -3.70 1.03 13.22
CA TYR A 130 -3.36 2.42 13.53
C TYR A 130 -4.62 3.17 13.94
N ASP A 131 -4.53 4.46 14.27
CA ASP A 131 -5.58 5.23 14.96
C ASP A 131 -6.08 4.56 16.26
N LEU A 132 -5.18 3.81 16.91
CA LEU A 132 -5.45 3.12 18.18
C LEU A 132 -5.52 4.12 19.35
N HIS A 133 -4.80 5.24 19.24
CA HIS A 133 -4.93 6.42 20.09
C HIS A 133 -4.88 7.71 19.26
N GLY A 134 -5.45 8.78 19.79
CA GLY A 134 -5.49 10.06 19.08
C GLY A 134 -6.19 11.19 19.84
N PRO A 135 -6.29 12.39 19.23
CA PRO A 135 -6.70 13.64 19.90
C PRO A 135 -8.18 13.71 20.32
N TRP A 136 -8.93 12.63 20.12
CA TRP A 136 -10.23 12.38 20.75
C TRP A 136 -10.09 11.98 22.23
N GLU A 137 -8.90 11.59 22.69
CA GLU A 137 -8.58 11.27 24.07
C GLU A 137 -8.11 12.50 24.88
N SER A 138 -8.18 12.39 26.22
CA SER A 138 -7.75 13.45 27.15
C SER A 138 -6.27 13.34 27.59
N VAL A 139 -5.54 12.35 27.07
CA VAL A 139 -4.12 12.10 27.30
C VAL A 139 -3.44 11.73 25.98
N THR A 140 -2.13 11.93 25.88
CA THR A 140 -1.33 11.50 24.71
C THR A 140 -1.24 9.97 24.65
N GLY A 141 -1.62 9.37 23.53
CA GLY A 141 -1.41 7.96 23.22
C GLY A 141 -0.73 7.79 21.86
N HIS A 142 -0.13 6.62 21.61
CA HIS A 142 0.61 6.36 20.38
C HIS A 142 -0.32 5.91 19.23
N ASN A 143 -0.08 6.36 17.99
CA ASN A 143 -0.92 6.05 16.83
C ASN A 143 -1.08 4.53 16.58
N SER A 144 0.05 3.81 16.59
CA SER A 144 0.13 2.38 16.26
C SER A 144 1.19 1.68 17.15
N PRO A 145 0.98 1.53 18.47
CA PRO A 145 1.94 0.85 19.34
C PRO A 145 2.00 -0.65 19.03
N LEU A 146 3.19 -1.26 19.08
CA LEU A 146 3.36 -2.67 18.74
C LEU A 146 2.81 -3.59 19.84
N PHE A 147 3.03 -3.21 21.11
CA PHE A 147 2.53 -3.88 22.31
C PHE A 147 1.89 -2.85 23.27
N ALA A 148 1.24 -3.32 24.34
CA ALA A 148 0.72 -2.46 25.40
C ALA A 148 1.85 -1.84 26.23
N GLY A 149 1.71 -0.57 26.60
CA GLY A 149 2.66 0.18 27.42
C GLY A 149 2.34 0.12 28.92
N LEU A 150 3.28 0.60 29.76
CA LEU A 150 3.08 0.64 31.22
C LEU A 150 1.84 1.42 31.64
N ASN A 151 1.34 2.36 30.82
CA ASN A 151 0.21 3.23 31.15
C ASN A 151 -1.17 2.65 30.78
N ASP A 152 -1.22 1.45 30.19
CA ASP A 152 -2.45 0.75 29.83
C ASP A 152 -3.07 0.03 31.04
N LYS A 153 -3.71 0.83 31.91
CA LYS A 153 -4.23 0.34 33.20
C LYS A 153 -5.52 -0.47 33.04
N THR A 154 -6.37 -0.15 32.07
CA THR A 154 -7.61 -0.89 31.78
C THR A 154 -7.39 -2.02 30.78
N GLU A 155 -8.32 -2.97 30.73
CA GLU A 155 -8.26 -4.09 29.77
C GLU A 155 -8.41 -3.61 28.32
N VAL A 156 -9.27 -2.62 28.07
CA VAL A 156 -9.46 -2.03 26.74
C VAL A 156 -8.17 -1.36 26.25
N GLN A 157 -7.48 -0.60 27.10
CA GLN A 157 -6.19 0.00 26.73
C GLN A 157 -5.15 -1.07 26.35
N ARG A 158 -5.06 -2.17 27.10
CA ARG A 158 -4.17 -3.30 26.76
C ARG A 158 -4.53 -4.03 25.46
N GLN A 159 -5.68 -3.72 24.85
CA GLN A 159 -6.11 -4.23 23.55
C GLN A 159 -5.86 -3.24 22.39
N LEU A 160 -5.48 -1.98 22.67
CA LEU A 160 -5.22 -0.93 21.66
C LEU A 160 -3.75 -0.97 21.18
N ASN A 161 -3.30 -2.13 20.73
CA ASN A 161 -1.96 -2.32 20.14
C ASN A 161 -1.97 -3.39 19.04
N VAL A 162 -1.04 -3.26 18.10
CA VAL A 162 -0.89 -4.14 16.92
C VAL A 162 -0.89 -5.62 17.31
N HIS A 163 -0.14 -6.01 18.34
CA HIS A 163 -0.07 -7.39 18.79
C HIS A 163 -1.42 -7.93 19.28
N ALA A 164 -2.14 -7.16 20.10
CA ALA A 164 -3.47 -7.55 20.57
C ALA A 164 -4.48 -7.66 19.40
N SER A 165 -4.49 -6.67 18.49
CA SER A 165 -5.32 -6.65 17.29
C SER A 165 -5.09 -7.85 16.37
N VAL A 166 -3.84 -8.11 15.95
CA VAL A 166 -3.51 -9.28 15.11
C VAL A 166 -3.88 -10.56 15.83
N SER A 167 -3.55 -10.67 17.13
CA SER A 167 -3.89 -11.86 17.92
C SER A 167 -5.40 -12.07 18.06
N TYR A 168 -6.22 -11.02 18.08
CA TYR A 168 -7.68 -11.14 18.04
C TYR A 168 -8.17 -11.67 16.70
N TRP A 169 -7.74 -11.06 15.59
CA TRP A 169 -8.16 -11.45 14.24
C TRP A 169 -7.82 -12.91 13.93
N LEU A 170 -6.60 -13.37 14.29
CA LEU A 170 -6.20 -14.76 14.17
C LEU A 170 -7.06 -15.69 15.05
N ARG A 171 -7.37 -15.31 16.30
CA ARG A 171 -8.26 -16.09 17.20
C ARG A 171 -9.69 -16.20 16.67
N GLN A 172 -10.19 -15.21 15.93
CA GLN A 172 -11.52 -15.23 15.31
C GLN A 172 -11.55 -15.89 13.92
N GLY A 173 -10.46 -16.53 13.50
CA GLY A 173 -10.40 -17.35 12.29
C GLY A 173 -10.01 -16.62 11.01
N ALA A 174 -9.33 -15.46 11.09
CA ALA A 174 -8.62 -14.91 9.94
C ALA A 174 -7.40 -15.80 9.60
N PRO A 175 -7.23 -16.27 8.34
CA PRO A 175 -6.01 -16.93 7.91
C PRO A 175 -4.84 -15.95 7.94
N ALA A 176 -3.70 -16.34 8.52
CA ALA A 176 -2.52 -15.48 8.63
C ALA A 176 -1.98 -15.13 7.23
N GLU A 177 -1.98 -16.10 6.32
CA GLU A 177 -1.63 -16.00 4.92
C GLU A 177 -2.56 -15.11 4.06
N LYS A 178 -3.64 -14.58 4.66
CA LYS A 178 -4.50 -13.54 4.07
C LYS A 178 -4.44 -12.19 4.80
N LEU A 179 -3.82 -12.10 5.98
CA LEU A 179 -3.89 -10.92 6.84
C LEU A 179 -2.67 -10.02 6.64
N ASN A 180 -2.85 -8.87 5.97
CA ASN A 180 -1.86 -7.81 5.87
C ASN A 180 -1.90 -6.93 7.13
N LEU A 181 -0.74 -6.63 7.71
CA LEU A 181 -0.64 -5.63 8.78
C LEU A 181 -0.58 -4.21 8.19
N GLY A 182 -1.54 -3.36 8.53
CA GLY A 182 -1.50 -1.93 8.25
C GLY A 182 -0.40 -1.22 9.05
N VAL A 183 0.44 -0.46 8.36
CA VAL A 183 1.48 0.40 8.93
C VAL A 183 1.17 1.85 8.56
N ALA A 184 1.12 2.73 9.57
CA ALA A 184 0.89 4.15 9.38
C ALA A 184 2.18 4.88 9.00
N PHE A 185 2.18 5.61 7.89
CA PHE A 185 3.25 6.56 7.53
C PHE A 185 2.89 7.98 7.99
N TYR A 186 2.21 8.07 9.13
CA TYR A 186 1.76 9.31 9.78
C TYR A 186 1.73 9.13 11.31
N GLY A 187 1.70 10.25 12.03
CA GLY A 187 1.51 10.28 13.47
C GLY A 187 0.21 10.98 13.88
N ARG A 188 -0.33 10.59 15.04
CA ARG A 188 -1.41 11.31 15.71
C ARG A 188 -0.80 12.28 16.72
N SER A 189 -1.21 13.55 16.64
CA SER A 189 -0.57 14.67 17.35
C SER A 189 -1.51 15.34 18.36
N PHE A 190 -0.92 15.86 19.44
CA PHE A 190 -1.62 16.38 20.61
C PHE A 190 -1.00 17.70 21.07
N THR A 191 -1.82 18.57 21.65
CA THR A 191 -1.37 19.73 22.43
C THR A 191 -1.36 19.37 23.92
N LEU A 192 -0.19 19.33 24.55
CA LEU A 192 0.03 19.06 25.97
C LEU A 192 -0.56 20.17 26.85
N ARG A 193 -1.16 19.81 28.00
CA ARG A 193 -1.57 20.77 29.04
C ARG A 193 -0.41 21.30 29.88
N ASN A 194 0.69 20.53 29.97
CA ASN A 194 1.87 20.85 30.75
C ASN A 194 3.12 20.47 29.94
N VAL A 195 3.99 21.42 29.62
CA VAL A 195 5.22 21.15 28.84
C VAL A 195 6.24 20.28 29.58
N GLY A 196 6.14 20.22 30.92
CA GLY A 196 6.97 19.35 31.77
C GLY A 196 6.43 17.92 31.92
N ASP A 197 5.33 17.58 31.26
CA ASP A 197 4.74 16.24 31.23
C ASP A 197 4.47 15.87 29.77
N ASN A 198 5.33 15.03 29.20
CA ASN A 198 5.47 14.84 27.75
C ASN A 198 5.74 13.38 27.34
N GLY A 199 5.63 12.43 28.28
CA GLY A 199 5.62 11.00 27.98
C GLY A 199 4.23 10.50 27.56
N ILE A 200 4.12 9.25 27.11
CA ILE A 200 2.82 8.63 26.80
C ILE A 200 1.96 8.57 28.08
N GLY A 201 0.68 8.93 27.98
CA GLY A 201 -0.23 9.16 29.10
C GLY A 201 -0.26 10.60 29.65
N ALA A 202 0.54 11.53 29.13
CA ALA A 202 0.54 12.93 29.58
C ALA A 202 -0.80 13.65 29.26
N PRO A 203 -1.32 14.54 30.14
CA PRO A 203 -2.61 15.21 29.91
C PRO A 203 -2.63 16.12 28.68
N ALA A 204 -3.57 15.88 27.77
CA ALA A 204 -3.74 16.61 26.52
C ALA A 204 -4.93 17.59 26.56
N GLY A 205 -4.78 18.73 25.90
CA GLY A 205 -5.81 19.77 25.72
C GLY A 205 -6.66 19.60 24.46
N GLY A 206 -6.24 18.75 23.53
CA GLY A 206 -6.84 18.55 22.21
C GLY A 206 -5.77 18.21 21.16
N PRO A 207 -6.08 18.33 19.86
CA PRO A 207 -5.16 18.04 18.77
C PRO A 207 -3.88 18.90 18.79
N GLY A 208 -2.81 18.34 18.21
CA GLY A 208 -1.63 19.11 17.82
C GLY A 208 -1.94 20.04 16.64
N HIS A 209 -1.08 21.03 16.43
CA HIS A 209 -1.18 21.94 15.30
C HIS A 209 -1.03 21.17 13.98
N ALA A 210 -1.83 21.56 12.98
CA ALA A 210 -1.77 21.02 11.63
C ALA A 210 -0.40 21.19 10.99
N GLY A 211 0.00 20.21 10.17
CA GLY A 211 1.22 20.26 9.38
C GLY A 211 1.13 21.17 8.14
N PRO A 212 2.28 21.58 7.57
CA PRO A 212 2.34 22.49 6.43
C PRO A 212 1.92 21.89 5.08
N TYR A 213 1.69 20.57 5.00
CA TYR A 213 1.29 19.85 3.79
C TYR A 213 -0.04 19.10 3.97
N THR A 214 -0.29 18.53 5.15
CA THR A 214 -1.52 17.78 5.48
C THR A 214 -2.68 18.68 5.89
N TYR A 215 -2.39 19.81 6.53
CA TYR A 215 -3.37 20.80 7.03
C TYR A 215 -4.45 20.27 8.00
N GLU A 216 -4.34 19.03 8.51
CA GLU A 216 -5.22 18.44 9.52
C GLU A 216 -4.64 18.60 10.93
N SER A 217 -5.37 19.27 11.84
CA SER A 217 -4.95 19.38 13.24
C SER A 217 -5.15 18.05 13.96
N GLY A 218 -4.07 17.51 14.53
CA GLY A 218 -4.08 16.19 15.18
C GLY A 218 -3.52 15.05 14.33
N PHE A 219 -3.07 15.35 13.12
CA PHE A 219 -2.42 14.45 12.17
C PHE A 219 -1.12 15.11 11.69
N LEU A 220 -0.09 14.32 11.42
CA LEU A 220 1.13 14.77 10.71
C LEU A 220 1.64 13.61 9.85
N GLY A 221 1.95 13.86 8.58
CA GLY A 221 2.63 12.87 7.74
C GLY A 221 4.06 12.61 8.22
N TYR A 222 4.63 11.43 7.96
CA TYR A 222 6.04 11.17 8.28
C TYR A 222 6.98 12.19 7.62
N ASN A 223 6.67 12.63 6.39
CA ASN A 223 7.33 13.74 5.71
C ASN A 223 7.35 15.06 6.51
N GLU A 224 6.29 15.36 7.28
CA GLU A 224 6.22 16.54 8.16
C GLU A 224 6.97 16.30 9.49
N ILE A 225 6.95 15.06 10.00
CA ILE A 225 7.59 14.69 11.27
C ILE A 225 9.11 14.60 11.11
N CYS A 226 9.61 14.05 10.01
CA CYS A 226 11.05 13.96 9.75
C CYS A 226 11.65 15.36 9.50
N GLU A 227 10.95 16.24 8.77
CA GLU A 227 11.35 17.65 8.63
C GLU A 227 11.43 18.35 10.00
N LYS A 228 10.51 18.04 10.92
CA LYS A 228 10.49 18.59 12.29
C LYS A 228 11.63 18.08 13.16
N LEU A 229 11.97 16.80 13.05
CA LEU A 229 13.10 16.20 13.78
C LEU A 229 14.46 16.69 13.26
N GLN A 230 14.57 17.00 11.96
CA GLN A 230 15.84 17.36 11.32
C GLN A 230 16.10 18.87 11.24
N PHE A 231 15.05 19.70 11.09
CA PHE A 231 15.19 21.15 10.83
C PHE A 231 14.55 22.04 11.91
N GLU A 232 13.63 21.52 12.73
CA GLU A 232 13.11 22.22 13.93
C GLU A 232 13.78 21.69 15.22
N LYS A 233 13.36 22.17 16.40
CA LYS A 233 13.87 21.70 17.70
C LYS A 233 12.87 20.77 18.37
N TRP A 234 12.77 19.54 17.87
CA TRP A 234 11.98 18.48 18.49
C TRP A 234 12.87 17.50 19.25
N ASN A 235 12.36 16.98 20.36
CA ASN A 235 13.03 15.95 21.16
C ASN A 235 12.52 14.60 20.69
N HIS A 236 13.42 13.71 20.26
CA HIS A 236 13.08 12.32 19.96
C HIS A 236 13.06 11.49 21.25
N CYS A 237 12.08 10.60 21.38
CA CYS A 237 11.95 9.64 22.47
C CYS A 237 11.47 8.29 21.95
N TRP A 238 11.77 7.23 22.69
CA TRP A 238 11.40 5.85 22.36
C TRP A 238 10.69 5.22 23.55
N ASP A 239 9.56 4.55 23.33
CA ASP A 239 8.90 3.74 24.35
C ASP A 239 9.35 2.28 24.23
N ASN A 240 10.06 1.81 25.26
CA ASN A 240 10.66 0.46 25.27
C ASN A 240 9.64 -0.67 25.41
N GLU A 241 8.44 -0.43 25.93
CA GLU A 241 7.40 -1.46 26.02
C GLU A 241 6.57 -1.51 24.72
N GLN A 242 6.15 -0.34 24.24
CA GLN A 242 5.33 -0.20 23.04
C GLN A 242 6.13 -0.36 21.73
N GLN A 243 7.47 -0.31 21.80
CA GLN A 243 8.42 -0.51 20.70
C GLN A 243 8.20 0.45 19.51
N VAL A 244 8.02 1.73 19.84
CA VAL A 244 7.68 2.83 18.93
C VAL A 244 8.25 4.17 19.41
N PRO A 245 8.51 5.14 18.51
CA PRO A 245 8.97 6.46 18.87
C PRO A 245 7.83 7.42 19.21
N TYR A 246 8.18 8.53 19.85
CA TYR A 246 7.35 9.73 19.90
C TYR A 246 8.25 10.97 19.96
N ALA A 247 7.71 12.12 19.56
CA ALA A 247 8.46 13.37 19.52
C ALA A 247 7.68 14.52 20.15
N TYR A 248 8.38 15.46 20.78
CA TYR A 248 7.74 16.66 21.34
C TYR A 248 8.58 17.94 21.22
N SER A 249 7.89 19.08 21.09
CA SER A 249 8.49 20.42 21.17
C SER A 249 7.53 21.41 21.81
N ALA A 250 8.02 22.16 22.81
CA ALA A 250 7.20 23.03 23.66
C ALA A 250 5.96 22.31 24.23
N ASN A 251 4.76 22.62 23.74
CA ASN A 251 3.50 21.96 24.11
C ASN A 251 2.92 21.06 23.01
N GLN A 252 3.67 20.76 21.95
CA GLN A 252 3.24 19.88 20.86
C GLN A 252 3.89 18.50 21.03
N TRP A 253 3.13 17.44 20.76
CA TRP A 253 3.52 16.05 20.91
C TRP A 253 2.99 15.22 19.74
N VAL A 254 3.73 14.21 19.27
CA VAL A 254 3.27 13.29 18.21
C VAL A 254 3.81 11.87 18.45
N GLY A 255 2.93 10.86 18.33
CA GLY A 255 3.28 9.45 18.28
C GLY A 255 3.10 8.93 16.85
N TYR A 256 4.13 8.28 16.31
CA TYR A 256 4.30 8.01 14.87
C TYR A 256 5.22 6.80 14.65
N ASP A 257 5.33 6.31 13.42
CA ASP A 257 6.28 5.25 13.06
C ASP A 257 7.53 5.80 12.36
N ASP A 258 8.69 5.20 12.64
CA ASP A 258 9.98 5.52 12.05
C ASP A 258 10.68 4.25 11.51
N PRO A 259 11.88 4.35 10.90
CA PRO A 259 12.57 3.16 10.40
C PRO A 259 12.86 2.08 11.45
N GLU A 260 13.01 2.42 12.74
CA GLU A 260 13.23 1.42 13.79
C GLU A 260 11.91 0.67 14.09
N SER A 261 10.81 1.39 14.33
CA SER A 261 9.51 0.74 14.59
C SER A 261 8.94 0.00 13.38
N VAL A 262 9.15 0.52 12.16
CA VAL A 262 8.77 -0.18 10.90
C VAL A 262 9.58 -1.46 10.72
N THR A 263 10.87 -1.47 11.08
CA THR A 263 11.69 -2.70 11.08
C THR A 263 11.16 -3.73 12.07
N LEU A 264 10.74 -3.29 13.27
CA LEU A 264 10.14 -4.19 14.26
C LEU A 264 8.78 -4.73 13.81
N LYS A 265 7.95 -3.93 13.13
CA LYS A 265 6.68 -4.36 12.52
C LYS A 265 6.88 -5.33 11.35
N ALA A 266 7.89 -5.11 10.50
CA ALA A 266 8.25 -6.07 9.45
C ALA A 266 8.69 -7.43 10.03
N ASN A 267 9.49 -7.42 11.10
CA ASN A 267 9.85 -8.64 11.81
C ASN A 267 8.67 -9.29 12.54
N PHE A 268 7.69 -8.50 13.01
CA PHE A 268 6.44 -9.02 13.57
C PHE A 268 5.60 -9.75 12.51
N ILE A 269 5.43 -9.17 11.31
CA ILE A 269 4.73 -9.79 10.17
C ILE A 269 5.34 -11.16 9.86
N LYS A 270 6.67 -11.22 9.67
CA LYS A 270 7.39 -12.48 9.42
C LYS A 270 7.22 -13.49 10.56
N ARG A 271 7.30 -13.04 11.82
CA ARG A 271 7.17 -13.90 13.02
C ARG A 271 5.78 -14.52 13.19
N TYR A 272 4.72 -13.82 12.79
CA TYR A 272 3.33 -14.29 12.91
C TYR A 272 2.80 -14.97 11.64
N GLY A 273 3.64 -15.12 10.59
CA GLY A 273 3.25 -15.75 9.33
C GLY A 273 2.20 -14.96 8.55
N LEU A 274 2.16 -13.64 8.74
CA LEU A 274 1.20 -12.75 8.10
C LEU A 274 1.48 -12.60 6.59
N ALA A 275 0.44 -12.33 5.80
CA ALA A 275 0.50 -12.24 4.34
C ALA A 275 1.47 -11.16 3.83
N GLY A 276 1.66 -10.10 4.61
CA GLY A 276 2.47 -8.94 4.25
C GLY A 276 2.04 -7.71 5.01
N SER A 277 2.12 -6.55 4.35
CA SER A 277 1.74 -5.26 4.92
C SER A 277 0.90 -4.44 3.95
N MET A 278 0.01 -3.64 4.51
CA MET A 278 -0.65 -2.51 3.86
C MET A 278 -0.07 -1.21 4.46
N VAL A 279 0.01 -0.13 3.68
CA VAL A 279 0.56 1.15 4.15
C VAL A 279 -0.45 2.27 3.98
N TRP A 280 -0.64 3.08 5.03
CA TRP A 280 -1.45 4.30 4.98
C TRP A 280 -0.59 5.51 5.36
N SER A 281 -0.16 6.36 4.43
CA SER A 281 -0.29 6.22 2.97
C SER A 281 1.02 6.60 2.27
N ILE A 282 1.15 6.23 0.98
CA ILE A 282 2.41 6.35 0.24
C ILE A 282 2.86 7.81 0.03
N GLU A 283 1.91 8.75 0.06
CA GLU A 283 2.15 10.19 -0.04
C GLU A 283 2.47 10.88 1.31
N THR A 284 2.36 10.19 2.46
CA THR A 284 2.77 10.73 3.77
C THR A 284 4.18 10.29 4.18
N ASP A 285 4.78 9.29 3.53
CA ASP A 285 6.22 8.99 3.61
C ASP A 285 7.06 10.13 2.97
N ASP A 286 8.38 10.16 3.19
CA ASP A 286 9.29 11.10 2.53
C ASP A 286 9.57 10.70 1.07
N PHE A 287 8.54 10.74 0.23
CA PHE A 287 8.62 10.44 -1.20
C PHE A 287 9.56 11.40 -1.98
N HIS A 288 9.94 12.53 -1.38
CA HIS A 288 10.89 13.48 -1.94
C HIS A 288 12.34 13.22 -1.54
N GLY A 289 12.62 12.54 -0.42
CA GLY A 289 13.97 12.32 0.11
C GLY A 289 14.57 13.60 0.70
N LYS A 290 13.76 14.43 1.36
CA LYS A 290 14.21 15.64 2.08
C LYS A 290 14.97 15.30 3.37
N CYS A 291 14.57 14.21 4.02
CA CYS A 291 15.09 13.73 5.30
C CYS A 291 16.13 12.61 5.12
N GLY A 292 16.22 12.00 3.93
CA GLY A 292 17.21 10.97 3.62
C GLY A 292 16.86 10.13 2.39
N GLU A 293 16.65 8.83 2.60
CA GLU A 293 16.22 7.90 1.55
C GLU A 293 14.80 8.25 1.08
N LYS A 294 14.55 8.23 -0.24
CA LYS A 294 13.20 8.43 -0.79
C LYS A 294 12.29 7.27 -0.38
N PHE A 295 11.09 7.61 0.08
CA PHE A 295 10.17 6.66 0.70
C PHE A 295 10.88 5.85 1.81
N ALA A 296 11.37 6.55 2.83
CA ALA A 296 12.21 5.96 3.88
C ALA A 296 11.48 4.84 4.63
N LEU A 297 10.19 5.00 4.94
CA LEU A 297 9.41 3.98 5.64
C LEU A 297 9.06 2.80 4.73
N LEU A 298 8.62 3.06 3.49
CA LEU A 298 8.34 2.00 2.52
C LEU A 298 9.60 1.19 2.17
N SER A 299 10.74 1.86 1.99
CA SER A 299 12.02 1.21 1.71
C SER A 299 12.48 0.35 2.89
N THR A 300 12.27 0.82 4.12
CA THR A 300 12.55 0.04 5.33
C THR A 300 11.63 -1.16 5.46
N LEU A 301 10.32 -0.98 5.21
CA LEU A 301 9.32 -2.04 5.25
C LEU A 301 9.62 -3.14 4.21
N ASN A 302 9.96 -2.76 2.99
CA ASN A 302 10.35 -3.71 1.92
C ASN A 302 11.58 -4.52 2.33
N LYS A 303 12.68 -3.86 2.74
CA LYS A 303 13.91 -4.53 3.23
C LYS A 303 13.63 -5.45 4.43
N GLY A 304 12.68 -5.08 5.28
CA GLY A 304 12.25 -5.88 6.42
C GLY A 304 11.38 -7.08 6.06
N LEU A 305 10.65 -7.04 4.93
CA LEU A 305 9.75 -8.09 4.46
C LEU A 305 10.36 -8.99 3.37
N GLU A 306 11.48 -8.60 2.78
CA GLU A 306 12.30 -9.48 1.96
C GLU A 306 12.62 -10.78 2.74
N HIS A 307 12.39 -11.91 2.09
CA HIS A 307 12.82 -13.21 2.60
C HIS A 307 14.35 -13.29 2.48
N ASP A 308 15.02 -13.71 3.56
CA ASP A 308 16.40 -14.14 3.47
C ASP A 308 16.50 -15.22 2.37
N GLU A 309 17.30 -15.00 1.33
CA GLU A 309 17.66 -16.08 0.41
C GLU A 309 18.49 -17.10 1.20
N VAL A 310 17.80 -18.11 1.74
CA VAL A 310 18.42 -19.27 2.37
C VAL A 310 19.22 -20.01 1.31
N THR A 311 20.45 -19.55 1.11
CA THR A 311 21.46 -20.18 0.28
C THR A 311 21.78 -21.52 0.93
N THR A 312 21.02 -22.54 0.57
CA THR A 312 21.24 -23.92 0.97
C THR A 312 22.52 -24.42 0.31
N THR A 313 23.66 -24.04 0.89
CA THR A 313 24.95 -24.70 0.66
C THR A 313 24.78 -26.16 1.03
N THR A 314 24.44 -26.96 0.02
CA THR A 314 24.25 -28.41 0.16
C THR A 314 25.61 -28.99 0.44
N THR A 315 25.89 -29.28 1.72
CA THR A 315 27.14 -29.90 2.15
C THR A 315 27.22 -31.29 1.53
N ASN A 316 27.91 -31.42 0.40
CA ASN A 316 28.05 -32.67 -0.32
C ASN A 316 28.79 -33.70 0.54
N GLU A 317 28.04 -34.62 1.14
CA GLU A 317 28.59 -35.77 1.84
C GLU A 317 29.22 -36.75 0.81
N PRO A 318 30.43 -37.29 1.05
CA PRO A 318 31.13 -38.07 0.02
C PRO A 318 30.41 -39.38 -0.31
N THR A 319 29.81 -39.47 -1.50
CA THR A 319 29.11 -40.68 -1.93
C THR A 319 30.09 -41.81 -2.26
N THR A 320 30.05 -42.89 -1.48
CA THR A 320 30.88 -44.08 -1.70
C THR A 320 30.53 -44.79 -3.00
N ILE A 321 31.55 -45.12 -3.81
CA ILE A 321 31.38 -45.77 -5.11
C ILE A 321 30.90 -47.22 -4.95
N SER A 322 29.95 -47.64 -5.80
CA SER A 322 29.70 -49.05 -6.13
C SER A 322 29.17 -49.18 -7.56
N THR A 323 29.46 -50.30 -8.23
CA THR A 323 29.54 -50.38 -9.71
C THR A 323 28.74 -51.52 -10.34
N SER A 324 28.23 -51.27 -11.56
CA SER A 324 27.68 -52.25 -12.52
C SER A 324 26.30 -52.85 -12.16
N THR A 325 25.48 -53.35 -13.09
CA THR A 325 25.68 -53.77 -14.51
C THR A 325 24.60 -53.29 -15.51
N HIS A 326 24.94 -53.38 -16.80
CA HIS A 326 24.08 -53.27 -18.02
C HIS A 326 22.85 -54.24 -18.03
N HIS A 327 21.89 -54.26 -18.99
CA HIS A 327 21.84 -53.77 -20.40
C HIS A 327 20.38 -53.46 -20.92
N PRO A 328 20.05 -53.49 -22.25
CA PRO A 328 19.43 -52.41 -23.05
C PRO A 328 17.87 -52.45 -23.10
N GLU A 329 17.07 -51.78 -23.95
CA GLU A 329 17.15 -51.12 -25.29
C GLU A 329 15.92 -50.13 -25.43
N SER A 330 15.59 -49.34 -26.47
CA SER A 330 16.14 -49.10 -27.83
C SER A 330 15.70 -47.75 -28.44
N THR A 331 16.55 -47.21 -29.34
CA THR A 331 16.29 -46.51 -30.62
C THR A 331 14.95 -45.78 -30.92
N SER A 332 15.01 -44.47 -31.23
CA SER A 332 14.81 -43.97 -32.62
C SER A 332 15.08 -42.46 -32.80
N THR A 333 15.56 -42.10 -33.98
CA THR A 333 15.88 -40.73 -34.44
C THR A 333 15.23 -40.46 -35.78
N THR A 334 14.80 -39.21 -36.04
CA THR A 334 14.61 -38.68 -37.40
C THR A 334 14.81 -37.18 -37.44
N GLU A 335 15.69 -36.72 -38.34
CA GLU A 335 15.74 -35.35 -38.86
C GLU A 335 15.21 -35.35 -40.30
N GLU A 336 14.52 -34.27 -40.70
CA GLU A 336 14.55 -33.59 -42.02
C GLU A 336 13.59 -32.38 -41.91
N GLY A 337 13.88 -31.20 -42.46
CA GLY A 337 13.65 -30.84 -43.88
C GLY A 337 12.22 -30.26 -44.06
N THR A 338 11.95 -29.11 -44.68
CA THR A 338 12.78 -28.21 -45.52
C THR A 338 12.12 -26.81 -45.62
N THR A 339 12.81 -25.80 -46.21
CA THR A 339 12.33 -24.57 -46.92
C THR A 339 10.81 -24.29 -47.01
N SER A 340 10.26 -23.06 -47.01
CA SER A 340 10.76 -21.66 -47.09
C SER A 340 9.54 -20.72 -46.79
N ILE A 341 9.38 -19.41 -47.07
CA ILE A 341 10.00 -18.33 -47.90
C ILE A 341 9.72 -16.98 -47.18
N TRP A 342 10.55 -15.93 -47.32
CA TRP A 342 10.09 -14.53 -47.17
C TRP A 342 10.74 -13.55 -48.16
N THR A 343 9.96 -12.52 -48.53
CA THR A 343 10.14 -11.68 -49.72
C THR A 343 10.99 -10.43 -49.45
N SER A 344 11.77 -9.99 -50.45
CA SER A 344 12.40 -8.67 -50.46
C SER A 344 11.44 -7.57 -50.93
N THR A 345 11.34 -6.47 -50.18
CA THR A 345 10.66 -5.24 -50.65
C THR A 345 11.56 -4.03 -50.40
N SER A 346 11.55 -3.08 -51.34
CA SER A 346 12.46 -1.94 -51.45
C SER A 346 12.43 -0.94 -50.29
N THR A 347 13.60 -0.43 -49.92
CA THR A 347 13.75 0.81 -49.17
C THR A 347 13.39 2.01 -50.06
N THR A 348 12.54 2.91 -49.57
CA THR A 348 12.32 4.24 -50.15
C THR A 348 12.67 5.29 -49.11
N THR A 349 13.64 6.15 -49.43
CA THR A 349 13.96 7.34 -48.63
C THR A 349 12.98 8.46 -49.01
N GLU A 350 11.98 8.70 -48.17
CA GLU A 350 11.31 10.01 -48.11
C GLU A 350 12.11 10.93 -47.18
N GLU A 351 12.17 12.22 -47.49
CA GLU A 351 12.64 13.24 -46.54
C GLU A 351 11.63 13.34 -45.37
N PRO A 352 12.07 13.56 -44.12
CA PRO A 352 11.16 13.69 -42.99
C PRO A 352 10.25 14.91 -43.16
N GLY A 353 8.99 14.66 -43.49
CA GLY A 353 7.96 15.69 -43.59
C GLY A 353 7.72 16.40 -42.25
N PRO A 354 7.13 17.61 -42.26
CA PRO A 354 6.91 18.39 -41.05
C PRO A 354 6.12 17.60 -40.01
N ILE A 355 6.62 17.58 -38.78
CA ILE A 355 6.10 16.78 -37.67
C ILE A 355 4.62 17.12 -37.42
N LYS A 356 3.78 16.09 -37.43
CA LYS A 356 2.33 16.19 -37.23
C LYS A 356 1.96 15.60 -35.88
N CYS A 357 1.11 16.31 -35.16
CA CYS A 357 0.46 15.77 -33.97
C CYS A 357 -0.63 14.78 -34.39
N PHE A 358 -0.46 13.51 -34.01
CA PHE A 358 -1.46 12.46 -34.18
C PHE A 358 -2.23 12.18 -32.88
N GLU A 359 -1.57 12.38 -31.73
CA GLU A 359 -2.13 12.20 -30.38
C GLU A 359 -1.65 13.33 -29.45
N THR A 360 -2.37 13.58 -28.36
CA THR A 360 -1.98 14.57 -27.34
C THR A 360 -0.95 13.98 -26.39
N GLY A 361 0.26 14.57 -26.32
CA GLY A 361 1.36 14.04 -25.53
C GLY A 361 2.69 14.76 -25.78
N TYR A 362 3.75 14.30 -25.11
CA TYR A 362 5.12 14.75 -25.37
C TYR A 362 5.85 13.78 -26.30
N PHE A 363 6.56 14.31 -27.28
CA PHE A 363 7.29 13.55 -28.30
C PHE A 363 8.71 14.09 -28.45
N ARG A 364 9.72 13.23 -28.57
CA ARG A 364 11.08 13.64 -28.89
C ARG A 364 11.18 13.98 -30.39
N ASP A 365 12.05 14.91 -30.74
CA ASP A 365 12.44 15.14 -32.12
C ASP A 365 13.22 13.90 -32.66
N PRO A 366 12.91 13.41 -33.87
CA PRO A 366 13.52 12.19 -34.42
C PRO A 366 14.96 12.39 -34.94
N GLU A 367 15.43 13.63 -35.11
CA GLU A 367 16.78 13.95 -35.60
C GLU A 367 17.65 14.67 -34.55
N ASP A 368 17.04 15.36 -33.58
CA ASP A 368 17.76 16.06 -32.50
C ASP A 368 17.19 15.74 -31.12
N CYS A 369 17.79 14.78 -30.42
CA CYS A 369 17.38 14.39 -29.07
C CYS A 369 17.44 15.51 -28.01
N SER A 370 18.03 16.68 -28.29
CA SER A 370 17.94 17.86 -27.42
C SER A 370 16.64 18.66 -27.59
N LYS A 371 15.82 18.35 -28.61
CA LYS A 371 14.50 18.94 -28.86
C LYS A 371 13.36 17.99 -28.54
N PHE A 372 12.22 18.57 -28.20
CA PHE A 372 10.98 17.85 -28.00
C PHE A 372 9.76 18.73 -28.30
N TYR A 373 8.60 18.08 -28.38
CA TYR A 373 7.33 18.68 -28.74
C TYR A 373 6.28 18.31 -27.71
N PHE A 374 5.38 19.26 -27.39
CA PHE A 374 4.08 18.94 -26.83
C PHE A 374 3.02 19.10 -27.93
N CYS A 375 2.25 18.05 -28.13
CA CYS A 375 1.10 18.04 -29.02
C CYS A 375 -0.18 18.21 -28.21
N GLU A 376 -1.02 19.17 -28.57
CA GLU A 376 -2.38 19.35 -28.05
C GLU A 376 -3.38 19.29 -29.22
N GLY A 377 -3.96 18.11 -29.43
CA GLY A 377 -4.77 17.84 -30.63
C GLY A 377 -3.95 17.98 -31.90
N ALA A 378 -4.26 18.98 -32.72
CA ALA A 378 -3.51 19.30 -33.95
C ALA A 378 -2.41 20.37 -33.74
N THR A 379 -2.28 20.94 -32.54
CA THR A 379 -1.34 22.03 -32.25
C THR A 379 0.00 21.47 -31.76
N LEU A 380 1.09 21.88 -32.39
CA LEU A 380 2.46 21.51 -32.01
C LEU A 380 3.16 22.67 -31.31
N HIS A 381 3.68 22.42 -30.11
CA HIS A 381 4.52 23.35 -29.35
C HIS A 381 5.94 22.77 -29.27
N SER A 382 6.94 23.50 -29.74
CA SER A 382 8.33 23.04 -29.77
C SER A 382 9.14 23.59 -28.59
N PHE A 383 10.00 22.74 -28.02
CA PHE A 383 10.83 23.02 -26.87
C PHE A 383 12.26 22.52 -27.09
N GLN A 384 13.21 23.17 -26.42
CA GLN A 384 14.63 22.88 -26.45
C GLN A 384 15.07 22.57 -25.01
N CYS A 385 15.73 21.43 -24.80
CA CYS A 385 16.30 21.10 -23.50
C CYS A 385 17.44 22.06 -23.11
N PRO A 386 17.70 22.24 -21.79
CA PRO A 386 18.88 22.95 -21.32
C PRO A 386 20.16 22.38 -21.94
N ALA A 387 21.15 23.25 -22.18
CA ALA A 387 22.35 22.88 -22.92
C ALA A 387 23.09 21.67 -22.30
N GLY A 388 23.28 20.62 -23.10
CA GLY A 388 23.91 19.37 -22.68
C GLY A 388 22.94 18.29 -22.16
N LEU A 389 21.63 18.53 -22.16
CA LEU A 389 20.60 17.54 -21.81
C LEU A 389 19.79 17.10 -23.04
N TYR A 390 19.32 15.85 -23.03
CA TYR A 390 18.43 15.27 -24.05
C TYR A 390 17.05 14.99 -23.45
N PHE A 391 15.99 15.01 -24.28
CA PHE A 391 14.65 14.71 -23.84
C PHE A 391 14.45 13.20 -23.66
N ASP A 392 14.07 12.82 -22.45
CA ASP A 392 13.90 11.45 -22.02
C ASP A 392 12.41 11.08 -22.03
N LEU A 393 12.06 10.15 -22.93
CA LEU A 393 10.68 9.68 -23.09
C LEU A 393 10.18 8.83 -21.91
N SER A 394 11.07 8.34 -21.03
CA SER A 394 10.68 7.56 -19.84
C SER A 394 10.21 8.44 -18.68
N ILE A 395 10.73 9.67 -18.56
CA ILE A 395 10.36 10.65 -17.52
C ILE A 395 9.68 11.93 -18.06
N LEU A 396 9.53 12.03 -19.38
CA LEU A 396 8.96 13.19 -20.10
C LEU A 396 9.63 14.52 -19.73
N SER A 397 10.95 14.51 -19.59
CA SER A 397 11.76 15.66 -19.15
C SER A 397 13.19 15.57 -19.70
N CYS A 398 13.98 16.63 -19.53
CA CYS A 398 15.37 16.69 -19.98
C CYS A 398 16.31 15.99 -18.98
N ASN A 399 17.05 14.99 -19.45
CA ASN A 399 17.96 14.15 -18.66
C ASN A 399 19.38 14.18 -19.27
N TYR A 400 20.36 13.62 -18.56
CA TYR A 400 21.74 13.51 -19.05
C TYR A 400 21.83 12.52 -20.22
N PRO A 401 22.61 12.81 -21.29
CA PRO A 401 22.71 11.97 -22.49
C PRO A 401 22.98 10.49 -22.23
N GLU A 402 23.84 10.17 -21.26
CA GLU A 402 24.19 8.80 -20.86
C GLU A 402 23.04 8.01 -20.18
N ARG A 403 21.86 8.61 -20.07
CA ARG A 403 20.62 7.99 -19.56
C ARG A 403 19.47 8.00 -20.57
N VAL A 404 19.67 8.56 -21.76
CA VAL A 404 18.64 8.68 -22.79
C VAL A 404 19.03 7.82 -23.99
N GLU A 405 18.19 6.83 -24.33
CA GLU A 405 18.32 6.09 -25.59
C GLU A 405 17.95 7.02 -26.75
N CYS A 406 18.95 7.76 -27.24
CA CYS A 406 18.93 8.62 -28.42
C CYS A 406 19.22 7.79 -29.68
#